data_AF-A0A7Y3KA45-F1
#
_entry.id   AF-A0A7Y3KA45-F1
#
_cell.length_a   1.000
_cell.length_b   1.000
_cell.length_c   1.000
_cell.angle_alpha   90.00
_cell.angle_beta   90.00
_cell.angle_gamma   90.00
#
_symmetry.space_group_name_H-M   'P 1'
#
loop_
_entity.id
_entity.type
_entity.pdbx_description
1 polymer ?
#
loop_
_entity_poly.entity_id
_entity_poly.type
_entity_poly.pdbx_seq_one_letter_code
_entity_poly.pdbx_strand_id
1 'polypeptide(L)'
;MFARSQTVLEAARWAPSSFNEQPWLFVFAQSAADLTKFRPLLMDQNRLWADQAPVLVLIFVRRHFPHNGKPNRHYMFDTGAAWMSLALQARKLGLYAHAMSAFHQEQAYETLGVPADR
;
A
#
# COMPACT_ATOMS: atom_id res chain seq x y z
N MET A 1 0.33 -16.69 -10.88
CA MET A 1 0.96 -15.72 -9.95
C MET A 1 -0.02 -14.65 -9.45
N PHE A 2 -0.91 -14.11 -10.30
CA PHE A 2 -1.95 -13.12 -9.94
C PHE A 2 -2.80 -13.44 -8.69
N ALA A 3 -3.26 -14.69 -8.56
CA ALA A 3 -4.13 -15.10 -7.44
C ALA A 3 -3.49 -14.90 -6.04
N ARG A 4 -2.16 -14.97 -5.92
CA ARG A 4 -1.47 -14.81 -4.63
C ARG A 4 -1.45 -13.36 -4.18
N SER A 5 -1.19 -12.41 -5.07
CA SER A 5 -1.22 -10.97 -4.75
C SER A 5 -2.62 -10.53 -4.33
N GLN A 6 -3.66 -10.99 -5.02
CA GLN A 6 -5.05 -10.72 -4.66
C GLN A 6 -5.40 -11.26 -3.28
N THR A 7 -4.98 -12.50 -2.96
CA THR A 7 -5.19 -13.09 -1.62
C THR A 7 -4.53 -12.28 -0.51
N VAL A 8 -3.31 -11.78 -0.76
CA VAL A 8 -2.56 -10.95 0.20
C VAL A 8 -3.25 -9.60 0.44
N LEU A 9 -3.72 -8.94 -0.63
CA LEU A 9 -4.44 -7.67 -0.53
C LEU A 9 -5.84 -7.84 0.10
N GLU A 10 -6.51 -8.96 -0.17
CA GLU A 10 -7.80 -9.28 0.45
C GLU A 10 -7.66 -9.45 1.96
N ALA A 11 -6.60 -10.12 2.44
CA ALA A 11 -6.33 -10.21 3.87
C ALA A 11 -6.05 -8.83 4.50
N ALA A 12 -5.38 -7.93 3.78
CA ALA A 12 -5.18 -6.55 4.23
C ALA A 12 -6.51 -5.79 4.37
N ARG A 13 -7.42 -5.97 3.40
CA ARG A 13 -8.76 -5.35 3.39
C ARG A 13 -9.61 -5.76 4.58
N TRP A 14 -9.44 -6.98 5.08
CA TRP A 14 -10.19 -7.51 6.24
C TRP A 14 -9.71 -7.00 7.61
N ALA A 15 -8.67 -6.16 7.66
CA ALA A 15 -8.25 -5.57 8.91
C ALA A 15 -9.37 -4.70 9.53
N PRO A 16 -9.48 -4.68 10.87
CA PRO A 16 -10.43 -3.79 11.54
C PRO A 16 -9.98 -2.33 11.40
N SER A 17 -10.94 -1.41 11.45
CA SER A 17 -10.69 0.04 11.44
C SER A 17 -11.74 0.78 12.26
N SER A 18 -11.40 1.99 12.73
CA SER A 18 -12.35 2.86 13.41
C SER A 18 -13.57 3.13 12.54
N PHE A 19 -14.76 2.98 13.08
CA PHE A 19 -16.04 3.08 12.34
C PHE A 19 -16.15 2.14 11.12
N ASN A 20 -15.32 1.10 11.03
CA ASN A 20 -15.17 0.24 9.86
C ASN A 20 -14.88 1.05 8.57
N GLU A 21 -14.20 2.18 8.70
CA GLU A 21 -14.02 3.16 7.63
C GLU A 21 -13.05 2.69 6.54
N GLN A 22 -12.12 1.79 6.88
CA GLN A 22 -11.15 1.20 5.95
C GLN A 22 -10.39 2.30 5.16
N PRO A 23 -9.58 3.14 5.83
CA PRO A 23 -8.99 4.34 5.24
C PRO A 23 -7.95 4.06 4.16
N TRP A 24 -7.42 2.85 4.13
CA TRP A 24 -6.33 2.43 3.25
C TRP A 24 -6.76 2.26 1.79
N LEU A 25 -5.88 2.64 0.88
CA LEU A 25 -5.96 2.33 -0.55
C LEU A 25 -4.63 1.68 -0.97
N PHE A 26 -4.70 0.41 -1.36
CA PHE A 26 -3.55 -0.32 -1.89
C PHE A 26 -3.51 -0.17 -3.41
N VAL A 27 -2.45 0.44 -3.92
CA VAL A 27 -2.14 0.47 -5.37
C VAL A 27 -0.90 -0.37 -5.59
N PHE A 28 -0.96 -1.35 -6.48
CA PHE A 28 0.13 -2.31 -6.68
C PHE A 28 0.55 -2.42 -8.13
N ALA A 29 1.84 -2.71 -8.32
CA ALA A 29 2.43 -3.04 -9.60
C ALA A 29 2.90 -4.50 -9.60
N GLN A 30 2.57 -5.23 -10.67
CA GLN A 30 3.01 -6.61 -10.86
C GLN A 30 3.41 -6.90 -12.32
N SER A 31 2.81 -6.21 -13.30
CA SER A 31 3.24 -6.31 -14.69
C SER A 31 4.54 -5.54 -14.91
N ALA A 32 5.31 -5.90 -15.94
CA ALA A 32 6.54 -5.16 -16.30
C ALA A 32 6.25 -3.68 -16.62
N ALA A 33 5.09 -3.39 -17.22
CA ALA A 33 4.67 -2.02 -17.51
C ALA A 33 4.37 -1.23 -16.23
N ASP A 34 3.67 -1.82 -15.26
CA ASP A 34 3.38 -1.16 -13.99
C ASP A 34 4.64 -0.97 -13.14
N LEU A 35 5.49 -2.00 -13.09
CA LEU A 35 6.75 -1.94 -12.36
C LEU A 35 7.67 -0.86 -12.93
N THR A 36 7.70 -0.69 -14.26
CA THR A 36 8.42 0.42 -14.90
C THR A 36 7.93 1.79 -14.42
N LYS A 37 6.63 1.94 -14.09
CA LYS A 37 6.06 3.18 -13.53
C LYS A 37 6.36 3.35 -12.04
N PHE A 38 6.41 2.26 -11.27
CA PHE A 38 6.60 2.32 -9.82
C PHE A 38 8.04 2.52 -9.39
N ARG A 39 9.01 1.92 -10.09
CA ARG A 39 10.43 1.95 -9.69
C ARG A 39 11.02 3.36 -9.61
N PRO A 40 10.70 4.30 -10.52
CA PRO A 40 11.15 5.68 -10.40
C PRO A 40 10.60 6.41 -9.16
N LEU A 41 9.53 5.92 -8.54
CA LEU A 41 9.01 6.50 -7.30
C LEU A 41 9.89 6.15 -6.09
N LEU A 42 10.71 5.11 -6.18
CA LEU A 42 11.58 4.69 -5.09
C LEU A 42 12.87 5.52 -5.10
N MET A 43 13.33 5.93 -3.91
CA MET A 43 14.65 6.53 -3.77
C MET A 43 15.74 5.49 -4.04
N ASP A 44 16.91 5.92 -4.52
CA ASP A 44 17.99 5.03 -4.98
C ASP A 44 18.39 3.97 -3.96
N GLN A 45 18.43 4.30 -2.67
CA GLN A 45 18.74 3.35 -1.60
C GLN A 45 17.76 2.15 -1.56
N ASN A 46 16.47 2.38 -1.82
CA ASN A 46 15.47 1.31 -1.85
C ASN A 46 15.52 0.52 -3.15
N ARG A 47 15.87 1.17 -4.27
CA ARG A 47 15.96 0.51 -5.57
C ARG A 47 16.99 -0.61 -5.59
N LEU A 48 18.08 -0.50 -4.83
CA LEU A 48 19.12 -1.53 -4.70
C LEU A 48 18.59 -2.94 -4.44
N TRP A 49 17.48 -3.07 -3.70
CA TRP A 49 16.88 -4.36 -3.34
C TRP A 49 15.43 -4.49 -3.83
N ALA A 50 14.65 -3.41 -3.79
CA ALA A 50 13.25 -3.42 -4.20
C ALA A 50 13.09 -3.64 -5.70
N ASP A 51 14.13 -3.36 -6.51
CA ASP A 51 14.08 -3.62 -7.94
C ASP A 51 13.98 -5.13 -8.27
N GLN A 52 14.35 -6.01 -7.35
CA GLN A 52 14.20 -7.46 -7.55
C GLN A 52 12.82 -7.97 -7.12
N ALA A 53 11.98 -7.12 -6.51
CA ALA A 53 10.66 -7.52 -6.07
C ALA A 53 9.70 -7.70 -7.28
N PRO A 54 8.96 -8.83 -7.36
CA PRO A 54 8.00 -9.06 -8.43
C PRO A 54 6.69 -8.28 -8.24
N VAL A 55 6.49 -7.68 -7.07
CA VAL A 55 5.33 -6.85 -6.73
C VAL A 55 5.80 -5.66 -5.89
N LEU A 56 5.34 -4.46 -6.24
CA LEU A 56 5.47 -3.27 -5.40
C LEU A 56 4.07 -2.80 -5.02
N VAL A 57 3.90 -2.34 -3.77
CA VAL A 57 2.62 -1.85 -3.26
C VAL A 57 2.86 -0.49 -2.60
N LEU A 58 2.09 0.51 -2.99
CA LEU A 58 1.97 1.78 -2.29
C LEU A 58 0.65 1.81 -1.53
N ILE A 59 0.70 2.27 -0.29
CA ILE A 59 -0.45 2.37 0.59
C ILE A 59 -0.75 3.85 0.80
N PHE A 60 -1.85 4.29 0.19
CA PHE A 60 -2.42 5.61 0.40
C PHE A 60 -3.42 5.54 1.55
N VAL A 61 -3.66 6.67 2.21
CA VAL A 61 -4.53 6.73 3.37
C VAL A 61 -5.39 8.00 3.42
N ARG A 62 -6.70 7.80 3.46
CA ARG A 62 -7.66 8.89 3.61
C ARG A 62 -7.58 9.49 5.01
N ARG A 63 -7.29 10.81 5.08
CA ARG A 63 -7.02 11.52 6.34
C ARG A 63 -8.25 12.14 7.00
N HIS A 64 -9.40 12.10 6.35
CA HIS A 64 -10.67 12.64 6.84
C HIS A 64 -11.79 11.62 6.71
N PHE A 65 -12.73 11.61 7.65
CA PHE A 65 -13.88 10.74 7.61
C PHE A 65 -14.86 11.12 6.49
N PRO A 66 -15.29 10.19 5.61
CA PRO A 66 -16.25 10.50 4.55
C PRO A 66 -17.61 10.99 5.06
N HIS A 67 -18.05 10.51 6.22
CA HIS A 67 -19.39 10.78 6.73
C HIS A 67 -19.58 12.20 7.31
N ASN A 68 -18.49 12.89 7.67
CA ASN A 68 -18.59 14.23 8.27
C ASN A 68 -17.41 15.18 7.96
N GLY A 69 -16.43 14.74 7.16
CA GLY A 69 -15.25 15.52 6.79
C GLY A 69 -14.27 15.81 7.93
N LYS A 70 -14.49 15.30 9.15
CA LYS A 70 -13.58 15.55 10.28
C LYS A 70 -12.27 14.76 10.11
N PRO A 71 -11.14 15.25 10.66
CA PRO A 71 -9.88 14.52 10.63
C PRO A 71 -10.01 13.10 11.21
N ASN A 72 -9.53 12.11 10.47
CA ASN A 72 -9.48 10.72 10.90
C ASN A 72 -8.21 10.47 11.73
N ARG A 73 -8.23 10.76 13.03
CA ARG A 73 -7.07 10.52 13.90
C ARG A 73 -6.59 9.06 14.00
N HIS A 74 -7.35 8.10 13.46
CA HIS A 74 -7.03 6.67 13.52
C HIS A 74 -6.36 6.14 12.26
N TYR A 75 -6.27 6.95 11.20
CA TYR A 75 -5.88 6.49 9.86
C TYR A 75 -4.54 5.75 9.84
N MET A 76 -3.54 6.20 10.62
CA MET A 76 -2.21 5.58 10.69
C MET A 76 -2.26 4.21 11.36
N PHE A 77 -2.96 4.11 12.49
CA PHE A 77 -3.08 2.86 13.24
C PHE A 77 -3.86 1.82 12.43
N ASP A 78 -4.99 2.24 11.86
CA ASP A 78 -5.85 1.42 11.02
C ASP A 78 -5.05 0.89 9.80
N THR A 79 -4.33 1.77 9.11
CA THR A 79 -3.48 1.38 7.97
C THR A 79 -2.33 0.46 8.38
N GLY A 80 -1.76 0.67 9.56
CA GLY A 80 -0.76 -0.24 10.15
C GLY A 80 -1.30 -1.64 10.41
N ALA A 81 -2.55 -1.76 10.87
CA ALA A 81 -3.23 -3.05 11.06
C ALA A 81 -3.48 -3.77 9.72
N ALA A 82 -3.88 -3.02 8.68
CA ALA A 82 -4.04 -3.54 7.33
C ALA A 82 -2.70 -4.02 6.74
N TRP A 83 -1.63 -3.24 6.92
CA TRP A 83 -0.26 -3.64 6.56
C TRP A 83 0.19 -4.91 7.30
N MET A 84 -0.06 -5.02 8.61
CA MET A 84 0.29 -6.22 9.37
C MET A 84 -0.45 -7.46 8.82
N SER A 85 -1.74 -7.31 8.51
CA SER A 85 -2.56 -8.39 7.94
C SER A 85 -2.02 -8.83 6.56
N LEU A 86 -1.61 -7.87 5.73
CA LEU A 86 -0.92 -8.11 4.46
C LEU A 86 0.36 -8.94 4.68
N ALA A 87 1.23 -8.48 5.58
CA ALA A 87 2.51 -9.13 5.83
C ALA A 87 2.35 -10.56 6.36
N LEU A 88 1.42 -10.78 7.30
CA LEU A 88 1.12 -12.11 7.83
C LEU A 88 0.58 -13.05 6.74
N GLN A 89 -0.33 -12.56 5.88
CA GLN A 89 -0.83 -13.38 4.78
C GLN A 89 0.24 -13.70 3.75
N ALA A 90 1.12 -12.74 3.43
CA ALA A 90 2.28 -12.99 2.59
C ALA A 90 3.16 -14.11 3.16
N ARG A 91 3.48 -14.06 4.48
CA ARG A 91 4.23 -15.12 5.16
C ARG A 91 3.54 -16.47 5.09
N LYS A 92 2.22 -16.53 5.33
CA LYS A 92 1.43 -17.78 5.22
C LYS A 92 1.50 -18.43 3.85
N LEU A 93 1.65 -17.64 2.79
CA LEU A 93 1.82 -18.12 1.41
C LEU A 93 3.29 -18.43 1.03
N GLY A 94 4.22 -18.35 1.98
CA GLY A 94 5.66 -18.53 1.75
C GLY A 94 6.33 -17.33 1.07
N LEU A 95 5.67 -16.17 1.03
CA LEU A 95 6.20 -14.93 0.45
C LEU A 95 6.79 -14.04 1.54
N TYR A 96 7.61 -13.06 1.14
CA TYR A 96 8.20 -12.06 2.03
C TYR A 96 7.63 -10.69 1.66
N ALA A 97 7.19 -9.92 2.65
CA ALA A 97 6.79 -8.52 2.51
C ALA A 97 7.76 -7.66 3.32
N HIS A 98 8.21 -6.55 2.76
CA HIS A 98 9.15 -5.63 3.41
C HIS A 98 8.59 -4.21 3.36
N ALA A 99 8.40 -3.59 4.53
CA ALA A 99 7.97 -2.20 4.60
C ALA A 99 9.11 -1.27 4.20
N MET A 100 8.79 -0.17 3.53
CA MET A 100 9.77 0.87 3.20
C MET A 100 9.10 2.24 3.18
N SER A 101 9.82 3.27 3.63
CA SER A 101 9.34 4.65 3.72
C SER A 101 10.04 5.62 2.77
N ALA A 102 11.23 5.27 2.26
CA ALA A 102 12.01 6.13 1.37
C ALA A 102 11.52 6.04 -0.09
N PHE A 103 10.55 6.87 -0.45
CA PHE A 103 10.02 7.04 -1.81
C PHE A 103 9.54 8.49 -2.02
N HIS A 104 9.37 8.89 -3.28
CA HIS A 104 8.92 10.22 -3.68
C HIS A 104 7.39 10.35 -3.48
N GLN A 105 6.96 10.80 -2.29
CA GLN A 105 5.55 10.80 -1.89
C GLN A 105 4.65 11.64 -2.81
N GLU A 106 5.01 12.89 -3.08
CA GLU A 106 4.22 13.79 -3.93
C GLU A 106 4.11 13.22 -5.36
N GLN A 107 5.23 12.77 -5.92
CA GLN A 107 5.29 12.16 -7.24
C GLN A 107 4.43 10.87 -7.32
N ALA A 108 4.27 10.14 -6.22
CA ALA A 108 3.44 8.94 -6.18
C ALA A 108 1.94 9.27 -6.39
N TYR A 109 1.45 10.37 -5.83
CA TYR A 109 0.08 10.83 -6.06
C TYR A 109 -0.15 11.16 -7.54
N GLU A 110 0.75 11.94 -8.14
CA GLU A 110 0.67 12.35 -9.55
C GLU A 110 0.76 11.16 -10.51
N THR A 111 1.79 10.33 -10.32
CA THR A 111 2.08 9.19 -11.21
C THR A 111 0.98 8.15 -11.19
N LEU A 112 0.32 7.96 -10.05
CA LEU A 112 -0.74 6.96 -9.87
C LEU A 112 -2.15 7.54 -9.97
N GLY A 113 -2.28 8.85 -10.23
CA GLY A 113 -3.58 9.52 -10.34
C GLY A 113 -4.40 9.43 -9.06
N VAL A 114 -3.73 9.33 -7.90
CA VAL A 114 -4.41 9.29 -6.60
C VAL A 114 -4.62 10.74 -6.13
N PRO A 115 -5.83 11.12 -5.72
CA PRO A 115 -6.09 12.44 -5.14
C PRO A 115 -5.28 12.69 -3.85
N ALA A 116 -4.85 13.94 -3.60
CA ALA A 116 -4.05 14.27 -2.42
C ALA A 116 -4.79 14.14 -1.07
N ASP A 117 -6.12 14.06 -1.09
CA ASP A 117 -6.96 13.79 0.08
C ASP A 117 -7.08 12.29 0.42
N ARG A 118 -6.45 11.43 -0.40
CA ARG A 118 -6.36 9.98 -0.25
C ARG A 118 -5.03 9.49 0.28
#